data_AF-A0A923WG76-F1
#
_entry.id   AF-A0A923WG76-F1
#
_cell.length_a   1.000
_cell.length_b   1.000
_cell.length_c   1.000
_cell.angle_alpha   90.00
_cell.angle_beta   90.00
_cell.angle_gamma   90.00
#
_symmetry.space_group_name_H-M   'P 1'
#
loop_
_entity.id
_entity.type
_entity.pdbx_description
1 polymer ?
#
loop_
_entity_poly.entity_id
_entity_poly.type
_entity_poly.pdbx_seq_one_letter_code
_entity_poly.pdbx_strand_id
1 'polypeptide(L)'
;RAAGLLVPTDERAVSYVFNGLAGALDHAVVTPALAGTVEVHKWNLNSVEPEFLQYDVAGAATDTLSPFRSSDHDPVLIGLRFSGFPTGLAVTTAAPGFVAFPNPAVGGFRVQLNGIVAARVLTVDVLTATGQSVVSVSDVAARLPATLAHRTAHLPAGVYWLRVREPGFGPAVRVVKE
;
A
#
# COMPACT_ATOMS: atom_id res chain seq x y z
N ARG A 1 18.36 -20.12 7.88
CA ARG A 1 18.17 -19.75 6.46
C ARG A 1 16.96 -18.82 6.42
N ALA A 2 17.03 -17.68 5.71
CA ALA A 2 16.08 -16.56 5.78
C ALA A 2 14.63 -17.09 5.88
N ALA A 3 13.89 -16.65 6.90
CA ALA A 3 12.63 -17.24 7.39
C ALA A 3 11.45 -17.20 6.38
N GLY A 4 11.64 -17.75 5.18
CA GLY A 4 10.73 -17.65 4.04
C GLY A 4 10.69 -16.28 3.38
N LEU A 5 11.54 -15.33 3.78
CA LEU A 5 11.54 -13.97 3.22
C LEU A 5 12.19 -13.93 1.83
N LEU A 6 11.71 -13.02 1.00
CA LEU A 6 12.10 -12.86 -0.39
C LEU A 6 12.77 -11.51 -0.62
N VAL A 7 13.78 -11.47 -1.50
CA VAL A 7 14.37 -10.22 -2.02
C VAL A 7 13.87 -10.07 -3.45
N PRO A 8 13.01 -9.08 -3.75
CA PRO A 8 12.37 -8.95 -5.06
C PRO A 8 13.23 -8.22 -6.10
N THR A 9 14.45 -7.81 -5.76
CA THR A 9 15.42 -7.18 -6.69
C THR A 9 16.46 -8.17 -7.18
N ASP A 10 17.06 -7.89 -8.33
CA ASP A 10 18.26 -8.60 -8.81
C ASP A 10 19.42 -8.38 -7.82
N GLU A 11 20.19 -9.44 -7.56
CA GLU A 11 21.41 -9.41 -6.74
C GLU A 11 22.50 -8.48 -7.31
N ARG A 12 22.45 -8.21 -8.63
CA ARG A 12 23.36 -7.31 -9.36
C ARG A 12 22.90 -5.86 -9.35
N ALA A 13 21.73 -5.56 -8.78
CA ALA A 13 21.26 -4.18 -8.69
C ALA A 13 22.20 -3.41 -7.73
N VAL A 14 23.12 -2.63 -8.28
CA VAL A 14 24.11 -1.86 -7.51
C VAL A 14 23.39 -0.76 -6.73
N SER A 15 23.75 -0.58 -5.46
CA SER A 15 23.33 0.58 -4.65
C SER A 15 24.48 1.40 -4.08
N TYR A 16 25.72 0.93 -4.23
CA TYR A 16 26.91 1.63 -3.73
C TYR A 16 28.11 1.40 -4.65
N VAL A 17 29.03 2.37 -4.64
CA VAL A 17 30.39 2.24 -5.16
C VAL A 17 31.36 2.70 -4.08
N PHE A 18 32.33 1.86 -3.72
CA PHE A 18 33.34 2.18 -2.72
C PHE A 18 34.67 1.54 -3.07
N ASN A 19 35.76 2.31 -3.05
CA ASN A 19 37.12 1.85 -3.38
C ASN A 19 37.20 1.06 -4.70
N GLY A 20 36.51 1.53 -5.74
CA GLY A 20 36.48 0.88 -7.06
C GLY A 20 35.67 -0.42 -7.13
N LEU A 21 34.97 -0.79 -6.05
CA LEU A 21 34.03 -1.91 -6.02
C LEU A 21 32.60 -1.39 -6.11
N ALA A 22 31.77 -2.08 -6.89
CA ALA A 22 30.34 -1.83 -6.98
C ALA A 22 29.57 -3.05 -6.45
N GLY A 23 28.48 -2.82 -5.72
CA GLY A 23 27.67 -3.91 -5.23
C GLY A 23 26.31 -3.51 -4.68
N ALA A 24 25.62 -4.48 -4.10
CA ALA A 24 24.32 -4.31 -3.47
C ALA A 24 24.45 -4.48 -1.95
N LEU A 25 24.40 -3.38 -1.19
CA LEU A 25 24.29 -3.42 0.28
C LEU A 25 22.87 -3.09 0.76
N ASP A 26 22.10 -2.42 -0.08
CA ASP A 26 20.74 -1.98 0.23
C ASP A 26 19.73 -2.94 -0.42
N HIS A 27 18.83 -3.49 0.40
CA HIS A 27 17.86 -4.50 -0.02
C HIS A 27 16.49 -4.19 0.55
N ALA A 28 15.45 -4.40 -0.25
CA ALA A 28 14.09 -4.56 0.26
C ALA A 28 13.84 -6.05 0.49
N VAL A 29 13.27 -6.39 1.65
CA VAL A 29 12.94 -7.77 2.02
C VAL A 29 11.45 -7.86 2.27
N VAL A 30 10.78 -8.81 1.64
CA VAL A 30 9.33 -8.95 1.67
C VAL A 30 8.90 -10.35 2.08
N THR A 31 7.70 -10.46 2.61
CA THR A 31 7.08 -11.76 2.88
C THR A 31 6.56 -12.37 1.57
N PRO A 32 6.37 -13.71 1.50
CA PRO A 32 5.76 -14.35 0.33
C PRO A 32 4.38 -13.80 -0.04
N ALA A 33 3.63 -13.28 0.94
CA ALA A 33 2.32 -12.69 0.73
C ALA A 33 2.35 -11.40 -0.11
N LEU A 34 3.50 -10.73 -0.22
CA LEU A 34 3.69 -9.53 -1.04
C LEU A 34 4.29 -9.83 -2.42
N ALA A 35 4.70 -11.07 -2.69
CA ALA A 35 5.26 -11.46 -3.98
C ALA A 35 4.28 -11.14 -5.12
N GLY A 36 4.77 -10.49 -6.18
CA GLY A 36 3.97 -10.06 -7.34
C GLY A 36 3.13 -8.79 -7.14
N THR A 37 2.96 -8.32 -5.90
CA THR A 37 2.28 -7.04 -5.58
C THR A 37 3.25 -5.92 -5.25
N VAL A 38 4.50 -6.26 -4.96
CA VAL A 38 5.58 -5.29 -4.73
C VAL A 38 6.48 -5.21 -5.96
N GLU A 39 6.94 -4.00 -6.25
CA GLU A 39 7.99 -3.73 -7.23
C GLU A 39 9.08 -2.94 -6.51
N VAL A 40 10.34 -3.32 -6.74
CA VAL A 40 11.47 -2.67 -6.09
C VAL A 40 12.51 -2.32 -7.14
N HIS A 41 12.98 -1.07 -7.08
CA HIS A 41 14.02 -0.54 -7.96
C HIS A 41 15.07 0.18 -7.15
N LYS A 42 16.31 0.19 -7.65
CA LYS A 42 17.34 1.12 -7.17
C LYS A 42 17.41 2.25 -8.17
N TRP A 43 17.22 3.48 -7.71
CA TRP A 43 17.31 4.63 -8.60
C TRP A 43 18.75 5.13 -8.59
N ASN A 44 19.53 4.70 -9.61
CA ASN A 44 20.96 4.96 -9.72
C ASN A 44 21.29 6.41 -10.07
N LEU A 45 21.05 7.31 -9.13
CA LEU A 45 21.25 8.77 -9.25
C LEU A 45 22.40 9.29 -8.36
N ASN A 46 22.85 8.45 -7.43
CA ASN A 46 23.84 8.78 -6.42
C ASN A 46 25.09 7.95 -6.67
N SER A 47 25.08 6.66 -6.35
CA SER A 47 26.30 5.87 -6.12
C SER A 47 27.23 5.75 -7.34
N VAL A 48 26.71 5.93 -8.55
CA VAL A 48 27.44 5.78 -9.83
C VAL A 48 28.03 7.09 -10.38
N GLU A 49 27.65 8.24 -9.82
CA GLU A 49 28.14 9.54 -10.27
C GLU A 49 29.61 9.79 -9.83
N PRO A 50 30.29 10.86 -10.23
CA PRO A 50 31.62 11.16 -9.70
C PRO A 50 31.62 11.59 -8.23
N GLU A 51 32.62 11.15 -7.46
CA GLU A 51 32.80 11.52 -6.04
C GLU A 51 32.99 13.03 -5.83
N PHE A 52 33.58 13.74 -6.79
CA PHE A 52 33.78 15.20 -6.67
C PHE A 52 32.47 16.00 -6.70
N LEU A 53 31.36 15.39 -7.11
CA LEU A 53 30.01 15.98 -7.07
C LEU A 53 29.27 15.68 -5.75
N GLN A 54 29.86 14.90 -4.85
CA GLN A 54 29.26 14.53 -3.58
C GLN A 54 28.99 15.77 -2.73
N TYR A 55 27.84 15.80 -2.06
CA TYR A 55 27.34 16.97 -1.34
C TYR A 55 28.28 17.54 -0.26
N ASP A 56 29.15 16.71 0.32
CA ASP A 56 30.16 17.10 1.32
C ASP A 56 31.56 17.39 0.72
N VAL A 57 31.78 17.05 -0.56
CA VAL A 57 33.03 17.30 -1.30
C VAL A 57 32.92 18.53 -2.21
N ALA A 58 31.79 18.68 -2.92
CA ALA A 58 31.61 19.68 -3.97
C ALA A 58 31.54 21.13 -3.44
N GLY A 59 31.19 21.32 -2.17
CA GLY A 59 31.14 22.63 -1.52
C GLY A 59 30.20 23.60 -2.22
N ALA A 60 30.72 24.73 -2.72
CA ALA A 60 29.92 25.72 -3.44
C ALA A 60 29.40 25.21 -4.81
N ALA A 61 29.99 24.14 -5.34
CA ALA A 61 29.55 23.51 -6.58
C ALA A 61 28.49 22.40 -6.36
N THR A 62 28.09 22.15 -5.11
CA THR A 62 27.01 21.19 -4.80
C THR A 62 25.74 21.61 -5.54
N ASP A 63 25.22 20.71 -6.36
CA ASP A 63 23.92 20.91 -7.00
C ASP A 63 22.81 20.79 -5.94
N THR A 64 22.13 21.90 -5.71
CA THR A 64 21.01 21.99 -4.74
C THR A 64 19.65 21.96 -5.41
N LEU A 65 19.63 21.87 -6.75
CA LEU A 65 18.42 21.95 -7.56
C LEU A 65 18.02 20.60 -8.15
N SER A 66 18.90 19.60 -8.10
CA SER A 66 18.63 18.23 -8.55
C SER A 66 18.93 17.19 -7.46
N PRO A 67 18.36 15.98 -7.54
CA PRO A 67 18.61 14.94 -6.54
C PRO A 67 19.97 14.24 -6.72
N PHE A 68 20.73 14.50 -7.80
CA PHE A 68 21.96 13.78 -8.11
C PHE A 68 23.06 14.01 -7.06
N ARG A 69 23.77 12.93 -6.70
CA ARG A 69 24.85 12.92 -5.67
C ARG A 69 24.48 13.56 -4.32
N SER A 70 23.20 13.51 -3.98
CA SER A 70 22.68 13.90 -2.66
C SER A 70 22.94 12.85 -1.57
N SER A 71 23.46 11.68 -1.93
CA SER A 71 23.94 10.63 -1.04
C SER A 71 25.08 9.84 -1.71
N ASP A 72 25.85 9.11 -0.92
CA ASP A 72 26.81 8.09 -1.32
C ASP A 72 26.14 6.76 -1.74
N HIS A 73 24.88 6.55 -1.38
CA HIS A 73 24.05 5.39 -1.75
C HIS A 73 22.88 5.76 -2.66
N ASP A 74 22.47 4.81 -3.50
CA ASP A 74 21.25 4.94 -4.29
C ASP A 74 19.99 4.63 -3.47
N PRO A 75 18.92 5.44 -3.59
CA PRO A 75 17.67 5.16 -2.91
C PRO A 75 17.01 3.88 -3.47
N VAL A 76 16.44 3.10 -2.54
CA VAL A 76 15.59 1.94 -2.86
C VAL A 76 14.14 2.41 -2.96
N LEU A 77 13.58 2.33 -4.17
CA LEU A 77 12.19 2.64 -4.46
C LEU A 77 11.33 1.39 -4.28
N ILE A 78 10.23 1.50 -3.53
CA ILE A 78 9.27 0.42 -3.30
C ILE A 78 7.89 0.84 -3.79
N GLY A 79 7.44 0.23 -4.87
CA GLY A 79 6.09 0.36 -5.41
C GLY A 79 5.17 -0.74 -4.88
N LEU A 80 3.95 -0.37 -4.49
CA LEU A 80 2.92 -1.31 -4.04
C LEU A 80 1.72 -1.29 -4.99
N ARG A 81 1.40 -2.44 -5.57
CA ARG A 81 0.20 -2.69 -6.37
C ARG A 81 -0.87 -3.30 -5.49
N PHE A 82 -1.88 -2.50 -5.17
CA PHE A 82 -3.02 -2.95 -4.35
C PHE A 82 -4.15 -3.60 -5.16
N SER A 83 -4.13 -3.46 -6.48
CA SER A 83 -5.04 -4.16 -7.39
C SER A 83 -4.68 -5.64 -7.46
N GLY A 84 -5.48 -6.52 -6.87
CA GLY A 84 -5.25 -7.97 -6.89
C GLY A 84 -5.19 -8.63 -5.52
N PHE A 85 -5.18 -7.87 -4.41
CA PHE A 85 -5.47 -8.47 -3.11
C PHE A 85 -6.92 -8.99 -3.14
N PRO A 86 -7.16 -10.31 -3.01
CA PRO A 86 -8.50 -10.85 -2.97
C PRO A 86 -9.12 -10.40 -1.67
N THR A 87 -9.82 -9.28 -1.69
CA THR A 87 -10.45 -8.67 -0.50
C THR A 87 -11.80 -9.32 -0.18
N GLY A 88 -12.29 -10.21 -1.05
CA GLY A 88 -13.65 -10.73 -1.00
C GLY A 88 -14.70 -9.67 -1.35
N LEU A 89 -14.28 -8.52 -1.88
CA LEU A 89 -15.11 -7.37 -2.18
C LEU A 89 -15.12 -7.12 -3.69
N ALA A 90 -16.32 -6.93 -4.26
CA ALA A 90 -16.49 -6.59 -5.66
C ALA A 90 -16.84 -5.12 -5.83
N VAL A 91 -16.25 -4.50 -6.84
CA VAL A 91 -16.59 -3.14 -7.27
C VAL A 91 -17.90 -3.17 -8.06
N THR A 92 -18.84 -2.32 -7.70
CA THR A 92 -20.18 -2.21 -8.31
C THR A 92 -20.63 -0.75 -8.34
N THR A 93 -21.59 -0.43 -9.20
CA THR A 93 -22.30 0.85 -9.21
C THR A 93 -23.68 0.74 -8.57
N ALA A 94 -24.16 -0.49 -8.29
CA ALA A 94 -25.49 -0.74 -7.76
C ALA A 94 -25.56 -0.53 -6.24
N ALA A 95 -26.65 0.09 -5.78
CA ALA A 95 -26.99 0.15 -4.37
C ALA A 95 -27.60 -1.19 -3.90
N PRO A 96 -27.38 -1.62 -2.63
CA PRO A 96 -26.62 -0.92 -1.59
C PRO A 96 -25.14 -1.36 -1.52
N GLY A 97 -24.24 -0.46 -1.11
CA GLY A 97 -22.79 -0.72 -1.01
C GLY A 97 -21.98 0.47 -0.48
N PHE A 98 -20.71 0.25 -0.14
CA PHE A 98 -19.78 1.24 0.44
C PHE A 98 -18.98 1.96 -0.62
N VAL A 99 -18.79 3.28 -0.51
CA VAL A 99 -17.97 4.00 -1.48
C VAL A 99 -16.49 3.88 -1.12
N ALA A 100 -15.69 3.34 -2.04
CA ALA A 100 -14.25 3.13 -1.87
C ALA A 100 -13.42 4.09 -2.74
N PHE A 101 -12.25 4.48 -2.22
CA PHE A 101 -11.34 5.48 -2.80
C PHE A 101 -9.92 5.28 -2.24
N PRO A 102 -8.89 5.90 -2.83
CA PRO A 102 -8.86 6.47 -4.18
C PRO A 102 -9.13 5.47 -5.30
N ASN A 103 -9.77 6.00 -6.34
CA ASN A 103 -9.96 5.43 -7.66
C ASN A 103 -8.88 6.06 -8.59
N PRO A 104 -8.29 5.34 -9.55
CA PRO A 104 -7.53 5.99 -10.64
C PRO A 104 -8.40 6.87 -11.56
N ALA A 105 -9.75 6.83 -11.45
CA ALA A 105 -10.69 7.70 -12.14
C ALA A 105 -11.46 8.63 -11.18
N VAL A 106 -12.16 9.64 -11.73
CA VAL A 106 -12.96 10.62 -10.96
C VAL A 106 -14.16 9.93 -10.30
N GLY A 107 -14.33 10.14 -8.99
CA GLY A 107 -15.45 9.62 -8.20
C GLY A 107 -15.17 8.31 -7.47
N GLY A 108 -16.04 7.96 -6.53
CA GLY A 108 -15.95 6.73 -5.75
C GLY A 108 -16.71 5.57 -6.38
N PHE A 109 -16.27 4.33 -6.15
CA PHE A 109 -16.98 3.13 -6.59
C PHE A 109 -17.65 2.43 -5.42
N ARG A 110 -18.81 1.80 -5.61
CA ARG A 110 -19.47 1.06 -4.52
C ARG A 110 -18.85 -0.31 -4.38
N VAL A 111 -18.82 -0.83 -3.17
CA VAL A 111 -18.33 -2.16 -2.85
C VAL A 111 -19.50 -3.02 -2.39
N GLN A 112 -19.66 -4.18 -3.04
CA GLN A 112 -20.62 -5.22 -2.68
C GLN A 112 -19.89 -6.46 -2.13
N LEU A 113 -20.58 -7.12 -1.21
CA LEU A 113 -20.22 -8.41 -0.65
C LEU A 113 -20.73 -9.51 -1.58
N ASN A 114 -19.87 -10.06 -2.44
CA ASN A 114 -20.25 -11.11 -3.39
C ASN A 114 -20.15 -12.51 -2.78
N GLY A 115 -21.06 -13.41 -3.16
CA GLY A 115 -21.02 -14.81 -2.74
C GLY A 115 -21.41 -15.07 -1.28
N ILE A 116 -21.97 -14.07 -0.59
CA ILE A 116 -22.47 -14.23 0.78
C ILE A 116 -23.98 -14.52 0.76
N VAL A 117 -24.40 -15.53 1.52
CA VAL A 117 -25.82 -15.76 1.81
C VAL A 117 -26.40 -14.55 2.54
N ALA A 118 -27.46 -13.96 1.99
CA ALA A 118 -28.08 -12.73 2.49
C ALA A 118 -28.45 -12.74 3.99
N ALA A 119 -28.81 -13.91 4.51
CA ALA A 119 -29.17 -14.13 5.91
C ALA A 119 -27.97 -14.34 6.86
N ARG A 120 -26.75 -14.51 6.33
CA ARG A 120 -25.55 -14.72 7.14
C ARG A 120 -25.23 -13.46 7.93
N VAL A 121 -24.99 -13.60 9.22
CA VAL A 121 -24.47 -12.52 10.07
C VAL A 121 -22.97 -12.35 9.79
N LEU A 122 -22.54 -11.11 9.60
CA LEU A 122 -21.15 -10.75 9.42
C LEU A 122 -20.79 -9.66 10.42
N THR A 123 -19.57 -9.71 10.95
CA THR A 123 -18.98 -8.59 11.67
C THR A 123 -18.06 -7.81 10.76
N VAL A 124 -18.27 -6.50 10.64
CA VAL A 124 -17.42 -5.59 9.89
C VAL A 124 -16.89 -4.48 10.78
N ASP A 125 -15.57 -4.30 10.72
CA ASP A 125 -14.87 -3.17 11.33
C ASP A 125 -14.61 -2.09 10.29
N VAL A 126 -14.81 -0.85 10.71
CA VAL A 126 -14.29 0.35 10.07
C VAL A 126 -13.06 0.76 10.86
N LEU A 127 -11.91 0.78 10.22
CA LEU A 127 -10.62 1.10 10.83
C LEU A 127 -10.11 2.42 10.27
N THR A 128 -9.38 3.22 11.05
CA THR A 128 -8.62 4.37 10.54
C THR A 128 -7.50 3.90 9.61
N ALA A 129 -6.87 4.82 8.88
CA ALA A 129 -5.65 4.54 8.10
C ALA A 129 -4.52 3.88 8.93
N THR A 130 -4.48 4.11 10.24
CA THR A 130 -3.52 3.51 11.18
C THR A 130 -3.96 2.16 11.75
N GLY A 131 -5.12 1.64 11.35
CA GLY A 131 -5.64 0.34 11.79
C GLY A 131 -6.45 0.36 13.09
N GLN A 132 -6.78 1.53 13.63
CA GLN A 132 -7.63 1.64 14.83
C GLN A 132 -9.10 1.44 14.45
N SER A 133 -9.79 0.50 15.11
CA SER A 133 -11.24 0.31 14.90
C SER A 133 -12.04 1.48 15.45
N VAL A 134 -12.80 2.17 14.59
CA VAL A 134 -13.67 3.31 14.97
C VAL A 134 -15.15 2.93 14.99
N VAL A 135 -15.55 1.95 14.18
CA VAL A 135 -16.92 1.41 14.16
C VAL A 135 -16.83 -0.10 14.00
N SER A 136 -17.63 -0.85 14.76
CA SER A 136 -17.83 -2.28 14.54
C SER A 136 -19.32 -2.56 14.48
N VAL A 137 -19.73 -3.29 13.44
CA VAL A 137 -21.13 -3.63 13.14
C VAL A 137 -21.23 -5.13 12.92
N SER A 138 -22.14 -5.77 13.65
CA SER A 138 -22.58 -7.15 13.39
C SER A 138 -24.02 -7.11 12.93
N ASP A 139 -24.28 -7.51 11.69
CA ASP A 139 -25.63 -7.56 11.12
C ASP A 139 -25.70 -8.64 10.04
N VAL A 140 -26.91 -8.95 9.57
CA VAL A 140 -27.08 -9.81 8.40
C VAL A 140 -26.55 -9.11 7.15
N ALA A 141 -25.92 -9.88 6.26
CA ALA A 141 -25.26 -9.39 5.06
C ALA A 141 -26.15 -8.45 4.22
N ALA A 142 -27.44 -8.75 4.12
CA ALA A 142 -28.41 -7.93 3.38
C ALA A 142 -28.65 -6.53 3.98
N ARG A 143 -28.57 -6.37 5.31
CA ARG A 143 -28.78 -5.08 5.99
C ARG A 143 -27.50 -4.31 6.25
N LEU A 144 -26.37 -5.03 6.26
CA LEU A 144 -25.06 -4.50 6.60
C LEU A 144 -24.71 -3.18 5.87
N PRO A 145 -25.01 -3.00 4.57
CA PRO A 145 -24.81 -1.71 3.89
C PRO A 145 -25.54 -0.52 4.53
N ALA A 146 -26.83 -0.68 4.88
CA ALA A 146 -27.63 0.36 5.49
C ALA A 146 -27.17 0.64 6.92
N THR A 147 -26.89 -0.42 7.68
CA THR A 147 -26.41 -0.31 9.06
C THR A 147 -25.06 0.39 9.13
N LEU A 148 -24.12 0.03 8.26
CA LEU A 148 -22.83 0.71 8.20
C LEU A 148 -22.97 2.15 7.72
N ALA A 149 -23.78 2.47 6.71
CA ALA A 149 -24.02 3.85 6.28
C ALA A 149 -24.52 4.74 7.44
N HIS A 150 -25.49 4.25 8.22
CA HIS A 150 -25.97 4.93 9.42
C HIS A 150 -24.86 5.06 10.47
N ARG A 151 -24.12 3.98 10.73
CA ARG A 151 -23.11 3.93 11.79
C ARG A 151 -21.84 4.71 11.44
N THR A 152 -21.57 5.00 10.17
CA THR A 152 -20.43 5.82 9.75
C THR A 152 -20.81 7.26 9.46
N ALA A 153 -22.10 7.63 9.53
CA ALA A 153 -22.59 8.96 9.15
C ALA A 153 -21.92 10.12 9.93
N HIS A 154 -21.49 9.88 11.17
CA HIS A 154 -20.82 10.86 12.03
C HIS A 154 -19.29 10.91 11.90
N LEU A 155 -18.68 9.96 11.19
CA LEU A 155 -17.22 9.96 11.01
C LEU A 155 -16.78 11.18 10.18
N PRO A 156 -15.64 11.82 10.48
CA PRO A 156 -15.12 12.90 9.64
C PRO A 156 -14.73 12.36 8.26
N ALA A 157 -14.69 13.25 7.27
CA ALA A 157 -14.13 12.95 5.96
C ALA A 157 -12.69 12.44 6.10
N GLY A 158 -12.31 11.41 5.35
CA GLY A 158 -11.00 10.79 5.47
C GLY A 158 -10.93 9.33 5.03
N VAL A 159 -9.73 8.75 5.15
CA VAL A 159 -9.43 7.38 4.73
C VAL A 159 -9.68 6.37 5.84
N TYR A 160 -10.49 5.36 5.54
CA TYR A 160 -10.78 4.24 6.42
C TYR A 160 -10.54 2.90 5.73
N TRP A 161 -10.54 1.82 6.50
CA TRP A 161 -10.49 0.45 6.00
C TRP A 161 -11.70 -0.34 6.48
N LEU A 162 -12.35 -1.09 5.60
CA LEU A 162 -13.40 -2.03 5.96
C LEU A 162 -12.82 -3.44 6.06
N ARG A 163 -12.95 -4.08 7.22
CA ARG A 163 -12.52 -5.46 7.44
C ARG A 163 -13.71 -6.32 7.86
N VAL A 164 -13.98 -7.39 7.11
CA VAL A 164 -14.93 -8.43 7.54
C VAL A 164 -14.17 -9.42 8.43
N ARG A 165 -14.65 -9.70 9.64
CA ARG A 165 -13.98 -10.61 10.61
C ARG A 165 -14.23 -12.09 10.35
N GLU A 166 -14.95 -12.42 9.28
CA GLU A 166 -15.37 -13.78 8.98
C GLU A 166 -14.31 -14.56 8.19
N PRO A 167 -14.11 -15.86 8.47
CA PRO A 167 -13.24 -16.72 7.67
C PRO A 167 -13.69 -16.75 6.20
N GLY A 168 -12.72 -16.62 5.28
CA GLY A 168 -12.96 -16.62 3.82
C GLY A 168 -13.10 -15.23 3.18
N PHE A 169 -13.07 -14.16 3.99
CA PHE A 169 -12.94 -12.79 3.47
C PHE A 169 -11.48 -12.35 3.50
N GLY A 170 -11.12 -11.55 2.49
CA GLY A 170 -9.77 -11.06 2.28
C GLY A 170 -9.33 -9.96 3.24
N PRO A 171 -8.15 -9.36 2.99
CA PRO A 171 -7.69 -8.21 3.75
C PRO A 171 -8.64 -7.02 3.60
N ALA A 172 -8.52 -6.07 4.53
CA ALA A 172 -9.39 -4.90 4.59
C ALA A 172 -9.34 -4.06 3.30
N VAL A 173 -10.47 -3.41 2.96
CA VAL A 173 -10.57 -2.55 1.77
C VAL A 173 -10.62 -1.09 2.15
N ARG A 174 -9.80 -0.30 1.47
CA ARG A 174 -9.72 1.14 1.66
C ARG A 174 -11.00 1.82 1.19
N VAL A 175 -11.55 2.70 2.02
CA VAL A 175 -12.71 3.52 1.72
C VAL A 175 -12.50 5.00 2.02
N VAL A 176 -12.94 5.83 1.08
CA VAL A 176 -13.14 7.30 1.11
C VAL A 176 -14.41 7.74 1.82
N LYS A 177 -14.37 8.47 2.94
CA LYS A 177 -15.54 9.26 3.32
C LYS A 177 -15.35 10.70 2.86
N GLU A 178 -16.29 11.19 2.04
CA GLU A 178 -16.47 12.61 1.71
C GLU A 178 -17.33 13.31 2.78
#